data_AF-A0A4Q3F8W3-F1
#
_entry.id   AF-A0A4Q3F8W3-F1
#
_cell.length_a   1.000
_cell.length_b   1.000
_cell.length_c   1.000
_cell.angle_alpha   90.00
_cell.angle_beta   90.00
_cell.angle_gamma   90.00
#
_symmetry.space_group_name_H-M   'P 1'
#
loop_
_entity.id
_entity.type
_entity.pdbx_description
1 polymer ?
#
loop_
_entity_poly.entity_id
_entity_poly.type
_entity_poly.pdbx_seq_one_letter_code
_entity_poly.pdbx_strand_id
1 'polypeptide(L)'
;FGVAPERGQAISTATSGANGGNMDYRLFGPGATIAFPVFVDGALFFLGDGHACQGDGEIAGTGVETSFEVEFTVKLVKKQGLRWPRCETQTDLLVIASGRPLDQPLQFATTELLRWVGEDLGVDPVEASHLLGQAVRYDIANVFNPAYCVAARLEKTDLTRAMSFRNR
;
A
#
# COMPACT_ATOMS: atom_id res chain seq x y z
N PHE A 1 -8.35 -5.18 3.60
CA PHE A 1 -7.54 -6.24 4.28
C PHE A 1 -6.31 -5.65 4.95
N GLY A 2 -5.71 -6.34 5.91
CA GLY A 2 -4.57 -5.81 6.68
C GLY A 2 -4.11 -6.71 7.82
N VAL A 3 -3.45 -6.11 8.81
CA VAL A 3 -2.95 -6.75 10.03
C VAL A 3 -3.48 -6.02 11.27
N ALA A 4 -3.35 -6.63 12.45
CA ALA A 4 -3.73 -5.95 13.69
C ALA A 4 -2.90 -4.68 13.91
N PRO A 5 -3.53 -3.57 14.34
CA PRO A 5 -2.85 -2.30 14.57
C PRO A 5 -1.96 -2.35 15.81
N GLU A 6 -1.12 -1.34 15.95
CA GLU A 6 -0.28 -1.18 17.13
C GLU A 6 -1.08 -0.92 18.41
N ARG A 7 -0.42 -1.06 19.56
CA ARG A 7 -0.94 -0.66 20.88
C ARG A 7 -2.26 -1.33 21.28
N GLY A 8 -2.57 -2.50 20.71
CA GLY A 8 -3.79 -3.26 21.04
C GLY A 8 -5.08 -2.54 20.67
N GLN A 9 -5.03 -1.65 19.66
CA GLN A 9 -6.21 -0.91 19.21
C GLN A 9 -7.23 -1.83 18.52
N ALA A 10 -8.51 -1.50 18.67
CA ALA A 10 -9.60 -2.10 17.91
C ALA A 10 -10.14 -1.06 16.94
N ILE A 11 -9.68 -1.11 15.68
CA ILE A 11 -10.06 -0.18 14.62
C ILE A 11 -11.13 -0.85 13.76
N SER A 12 -12.19 -0.09 13.44
CA SER A 12 -13.26 -0.57 12.54
C SER A 12 -12.69 -1.01 11.19
N THR A 13 -13.21 -2.10 10.62
CA THR A 13 -12.81 -2.56 9.28
C THR A 13 -13.20 -1.58 8.17
N ALA A 14 -14.09 -0.62 8.45
CA ALA A 14 -14.50 0.43 7.51
C ALA A 14 -13.48 1.58 7.36
N THR A 15 -12.35 1.54 8.07
CA THR A 15 -11.28 2.54 7.92
C THR A 15 -9.94 1.87 7.64
N SER A 16 -8.94 2.69 7.33
CA SER A 16 -7.60 2.26 6.99
C SER A 16 -6.53 3.09 7.69
N GLY A 17 -5.35 2.51 7.80
CA GLY A 17 -4.18 3.10 8.44
C GLY A 17 -2.91 2.35 8.05
N ALA A 18 -1.84 2.56 8.82
CA ALA A 18 -0.55 1.91 8.59
C ALA A 18 -0.63 0.37 8.61
N ASN A 19 -1.66 -0.18 9.27
CA ASN A 19 -1.95 -1.61 9.34
C ASN A 19 -2.79 -2.15 8.18
N GLY A 20 -3.06 -1.34 7.14
CA GLY A 20 -3.98 -1.69 6.06
C GLY A 20 -5.42 -1.33 6.42
N GLY A 21 -6.37 -2.23 6.19
CA GLY A 21 -7.81 -2.00 6.43
C GLY A 21 -8.58 -1.75 5.13
N ASN A 22 -9.52 -0.81 5.15
CA ASN A 22 -10.34 -0.39 4.00
C ASN A 22 -9.57 0.55 3.07
N MET A 23 -8.66 -0.03 2.29
CA MET A 23 -7.78 0.72 1.38
C MET A 23 -8.42 0.97 0.02
N ASP A 24 -9.32 0.07 -0.40
CA ASP A 24 -10.16 0.12 -1.61
C ASP A 24 -9.38 0.63 -2.81
N TYR A 25 -8.38 -0.16 -3.18
CA TYR A 25 -7.48 0.15 -4.27
C TYR A 25 -7.56 -0.92 -5.34
N ARG A 26 -8.05 -0.53 -6.52
CA ARG A 26 -8.36 -1.47 -7.62
C ARG A 26 -7.17 -2.27 -8.16
N LEU A 27 -5.92 -1.90 -7.85
CA LEU A 27 -4.74 -2.69 -8.24
C LEU A 27 -4.37 -3.76 -7.22
N PHE A 28 -5.07 -3.87 -6.10
CA PHE A 28 -4.96 -4.99 -5.16
C PHE A 28 -5.83 -6.15 -5.60
N GLY A 29 -5.38 -6.83 -6.66
CA GLY A 29 -5.96 -8.05 -7.19
C GLY A 29 -4.93 -9.15 -7.42
N PRO A 30 -5.26 -10.19 -8.20
CA PRO A 30 -4.35 -11.29 -8.52
C PRO A 30 -2.98 -10.80 -9.02
N GLY A 31 -1.92 -11.38 -8.47
CA GLY A 31 -0.54 -11.03 -8.83
C GLY A 31 0.05 -9.84 -8.07
N ALA A 32 -0.75 -9.13 -7.26
CA ALA A 32 -0.24 -8.13 -6.34
C ALA A 32 0.43 -8.80 -5.12
N THR A 33 1.48 -8.17 -4.60
CA THR A 33 2.14 -8.54 -3.34
C THR A 33 2.15 -7.32 -2.44
N ILE A 34 1.70 -7.48 -1.20
CA ILE A 34 1.61 -6.39 -0.23
C ILE A 34 2.38 -6.79 1.04
N ALA A 35 3.35 -5.97 1.42
CA ALA A 35 4.09 -6.08 2.66
C ALA A 35 3.52 -5.12 3.70
N PHE A 36 3.04 -5.67 4.81
CA PHE A 36 2.52 -4.90 5.94
C PHE A 36 3.57 -4.76 7.05
N PRO A 37 3.63 -3.62 7.76
CA PRO A 37 4.34 -3.55 9.03
C PRO A 37 3.69 -4.48 10.05
N VAL A 38 4.48 -5.28 10.76
CA VAL A 38 3.98 -6.19 11.82
C VAL A 38 4.05 -5.47 13.17
N PHE A 39 2.89 -5.13 13.73
CA PHE A 39 2.79 -4.39 14.99
C PHE A 39 2.64 -5.26 16.24
N VAL A 40 2.13 -6.48 16.06
CA VAL A 40 1.87 -7.43 17.15
C VAL A 40 2.29 -8.83 16.75
N ASP A 41 2.50 -9.70 17.74
CA ASP A 41 2.88 -11.09 17.51
C ASP A 41 1.84 -11.82 16.65
N GLY A 42 2.34 -12.57 15.66
CA GLY A 42 1.51 -13.27 14.68
C GLY A 42 0.90 -12.38 13.59
N ALA A 43 1.10 -11.06 13.64
CA ALA A 43 0.50 -10.04 12.76
C ALA A 43 -1.04 -9.96 12.79
N LEU A 44 -1.74 -11.09 12.96
CA LEU A 44 -3.20 -11.21 12.97
C LEU A 44 -3.80 -10.66 11.66
N PHE A 45 -3.36 -11.24 10.54
CA PHE A 45 -3.82 -10.89 9.20
C PHE A 45 -5.33 -11.13 9.04
N PHE A 46 -6.01 -10.21 8.37
CA PHE A 46 -7.43 -10.30 8.00
C PHE A 46 -7.68 -9.85 6.56
N LEU A 47 -8.66 -10.44 5.91
CA LEU A 47 -9.07 -10.17 4.52
C LEU A 47 -10.59 -10.24 4.39
N GLY A 48 -11.14 -9.40 3.53
CA GLY A 48 -12.56 -9.22 3.26
C GLY A 48 -12.74 -8.10 2.23
N ASP A 49 -13.99 -7.77 1.92
CA ASP A 49 -14.39 -6.67 1.04
C ASP A 49 -14.00 -6.88 -0.44
N GLY A 50 -14.82 -7.68 -1.14
CA GLY A 50 -14.51 -8.13 -2.49
C GLY A 50 -15.25 -7.32 -3.53
N HIS A 51 -14.51 -6.64 -4.40
CA HIS A 51 -15.09 -5.89 -5.50
C HIS A 51 -14.86 -6.61 -6.83
N ALA A 52 -15.94 -6.96 -7.54
CA ALA A 52 -15.83 -7.45 -8.92
C ALA A 52 -15.32 -6.34 -9.87
N CYS A 53 -15.60 -5.08 -9.53
CA CYS A 53 -15.09 -3.89 -10.19
C CYS A 53 -15.15 -2.70 -9.24
N GLN A 54 -14.16 -1.81 -9.31
CA GLN A 54 -14.12 -0.55 -8.56
C GLN A 54 -13.37 0.50 -9.39
N GLY A 55 -13.88 1.74 -9.40
CA GLY A 55 -13.19 2.89 -10.00
C GLY A 55 -12.25 3.57 -9.00
N ASP A 56 -11.31 4.37 -9.53
CA ASP A 56 -10.45 5.23 -8.71
C ASP A 56 -11.31 6.22 -7.90
N GLY A 57 -10.99 6.35 -6.61
CA GLY A 57 -11.69 7.21 -5.66
C GLY A 57 -12.93 6.59 -5.02
N GLU A 58 -13.49 5.49 -5.56
CA GLU A 58 -14.69 4.84 -5.03
C GLU A 58 -15.81 5.84 -4.68
N ILE A 59 -16.11 6.74 -5.60
CA ILE A 59 -16.92 7.94 -5.29
C ILE A 59 -18.37 7.64 -4.89
N ALA A 60 -18.87 6.44 -5.20
CA ALA A 60 -20.19 5.97 -4.79
C ALA A 60 -20.20 5.37 -3.37
N GLY A 61 -19.02 5.18 -2.78
CA GLY A 61 -18.82 4.53 -1.47
C GLY A 61 -18.94 3.01 -1.48
N THR A 62 -19.03 2.41 -2.67
CA THR A 62 -19.06 0.96 -2.88
C THR A 62 -18.42 0.63 -4.23
N GLY A 63 -17.87 -0.58 -4.34
CA GLY A 63 -17.60 -1.23 -5.61
C GLY A 63 -18.81 -2.03 -6.10
N VAL A 64 -18.57 -2.91 -7.07
CA VAL A 64 -19.51 -4.01 -7.33
C VAL A 64 -19.24 -5.11 -6.29
N GLU A 65 -19.90 -4.99 -5.14
CA GLU A 65 -19.73 -5.87 -3.98
C GLU A 65 -20.07 -7.33 -4.30
N THR A 66 -19.18 -8.26 -3.94
CA THR A 66 -19.40 -9.68 -4.15
C THR A 66 -18.65 -10.56 -3.16
N SER A 67 -19.08 -11.82 -3.05
CA SER A 67 -18.31 -12.88 -2.38
C SER A 67 -17.23 -13.41 -3.31
N PHE A 68 -16.10 -13.83 -2.73
CA PHE A 68 -14.91 -14.21 -3.48
C PHE A 68 -14.16 -15.32 -2.74
N GLU A 69 -13.54 -16.20 -3.52
CA GLU A 69 -12.58 -17.19 -3.04
C GLU A 69 -11.17 -16.66 -3.33
N VAL A 70 -10.31 -16.61 -2.30
CA VAL A 70 -8.95 -16.08 -2.44
C VAL A 70 -7.94 -17.13 -2.04
N GLU A 71 -7.00 -17.36 -2.95
CA GLU A 71 -5.76 -18.06 -2.67
C GLU A 71 -4.63 -17.04 -2.52
N PHE A 72 -3.87 -17.10 -1.43
CA PHE A 72 -2.72 -16.24 -1.19
C PHE A 72 -1.64 -16.97 -0.39
N THR A 73 -0.41 -16.46 -0.45
CA THR A 73 0.72 -16.94 0.34
C THR A 73 1.15 -15.86 1.33
N VAL A 74 1.40 -16.25 2.58
CA VAL A 74 1.96 -15.37 3.61
C VAL A 74 3.43 -15.72 3.85
N LYS A 75 4.29 -14.70 3.84
CA LYS A 75 5.71 -14.83 4.21
C LYS A 75 6.06 -13.78 5.26
N LEU A 76 6.91 -14.17 6.21
CA LEU A 76 7.43 -13.25 7.22
C LEU A 76 8.80 -12.73 6.80
N VAL A 77 8.90 -11.44 6.51
CA VAL A 77 10.16 -10.76 6.19
C VAL A 77 10.65 -9.98 7.40
N LYS A 78 11.87 -10.26 7.85
CA LYS A 78 12.47 -9.60 9.03
C LYS A 78 13.22 -8.33 8.62
N LYS A 79 13.35 -7.39 9.56
CA LYS A 79 14.21 -6.19 9.47
C LYS A 79 13.91 -5.24 8.29
N GLN A 80 12.64 -5.04 7.96
CA GLN A 80 12.25 -4.16 6.84
C GLN A 80 11.90 -2.71 7.27
N GLY A 81 11.47 -2.47 8.51
CA GLY A 81 11.25 -1.10 9.02
C GLY A 81 10.16 -0.29 8.32
N LEU A 82 9.21 -0.94 7.64
CA LEU A 82 8.12 -0.28 6.91
C LEU A 82 7.24 0.53 7.86
N ARG A 83 6.79 1.71 7.40
CA ARG A 83 5.80 2.53 8.14
C ARG A 83 4.40 2.46 7.53
N TRP A 84 4.35 2.24 6.22
CA TRP A 84 3.12 2.07 5.45
C TRP A 84 3.21 0.81 4.60
N PRO A 85 2.08 0.25 4.15
CA PRO A 85 2.10 -0.90 3.25
C PRO A 85 2.87 -0.59 1.96
N ARG A 86 3.95 -1.34 1.72
CA ARG A 86 4.69 -1.33 0.46
C ARG A 86 4.16 -2.47 -0.39
N CYS A 87 3.91 -2.20 -1.65
CA CYS A 87 3.18 -3.09 -2.55
C CYS A 87 3.88 -3.19 -3.89
N GLU A 88 3.60 -4.28 -4.59
CA GLU A 88 4.15 -4.55 -5.91
C GLU A 88 3.07 -5.20 -6.78
N THR A 89 2.84 -4.65 -7.97
CA THR A 89 2.00 -5.27 -9.01
C THR A 89 2.89 -6.01 -10.01
N GLN A 90 2.41 -6.36 -11.21
CA GLN A 90 3.31 -6.85 -12.26
C GLN A 90 4.29 -5.75 -12.71
N THR A 91 3.81 -4.52 -12.86
CA THR A 91 4.50 -3.40 -13.53
C THR A 91 5.04 -2.34 -12.59
N ASP A 92 4.50 -2.24 -11.38
CA ASP A 92 4.77 -1.10 -10.48
C ASP A 92 5.19 -1.56 -9.09
N LEU A 93 5.99 -0.71 -8.46
CA LEU A 93 6.26 -0.69 -7.03
C LEU A 93 5.49 0.50 -6.46
N LEU A 94 4.81 0.34 -5.33
CA LEU A 94 4.00 1.41 -4.79
C LEU A 94 3.88 1.37 -3.28
N VAL A 95 3.60 2.54 -2.70
CA VAL A 95 3.16 2.66 -1.31
C VAL A 95 1.73 3.15 -1.32
N ILE A 96 0.87 2.50 -0.54
CA ILE A 96 -0.45 3.03 -0.24
C ILE A 96 -0.45 3.59 1.18
N ALA A 97 -0.99 4.79 1.36
CA ALA A 97 -1.13 5.41 2.65
C ALA A 97 -2.53 5.99 2.84
N SER A 98 -2.91 6.15 4.11
CA SER A 98 -4.25 6.55 4.52
C SER A 98 -4.22 7.81 5.38
N GLY A 99 -5.21 8.68 5.23
CA GLY A 99 -5.31 9.91 6.02
C GLY A 99 -6.43 10.83 5.56
N ARG A 100 -6.64 11.93 6.28
CA ARG A 100 -7.54 13.02 5.90
C ARG A 100 -6.95 14.35 6.39
N PRO A 101 -6.92 15.42 5.56
CA PRO A 101 -7.45 15.52 4.18
C PRO A 101 -6.61 14.76 3.13
N LEU A 102 -7.00 14.80 1.85
CA LEU A 102 -6.40 13.97 0.77
C LEU A 102 -4.90 14.21 0.54
N ASP A 103 -4.40 15.40 0.85
CA ASP A 103 -2.99 15.75 0.79
C ASP A 103 -2.14 15.02 1.85
N GLN A 104 -2.75 14.63 2.99
CA GLN A 104 -2.07 13.87 4.03
C GLN A 104 -1.61 12.46 3.57
N PRO A 105 -2.49 11.56 3.06
CA PRO A 105 -2.06 10.27 2.54
C PRO A 105 -1.12 10.42 1.33
N LEU A 106 -1.27 11.47 0.52
CA LEU A 106 -0.30 11.78 -0.53
C LEU A 106 1.10 11.99 0.06
N GLN A 107 1.26 12.86 1.06
CA GLN A 107 2.55 13.10 1.72
C GLN A 107 3.14 11.84 2.36
N PHE A 108 2.30 11.02 3.00
CA PHE A 108 2.73 9.77 3.63
C PHE A 108 3.22 8.75 2.61
N ALA A 109 2.46 8.53 1.53
CA ALA A 109 2.84 7.60 0.46
C ALA A 109 4.13 8.06 -0.23
N THR A 110 4.27 9.36 -0.54
CA THR A 110 5.50 9.92 -1.13
C THR A 110 6.70 9.75 -0.21
N THR A 111 6.55 10.06 1.09
CA THR A 111 7.64 9.98 2.06
C THR A 111 8.15 8.55 2.21
N GLU A 112 7.24 7.58 2.34
CA GLU A 112 7.62 6.19 2.46
C GLU A 112 8.22 5.63 1.15
N LEU A 113 7.71 6.04 -0.02
CA LEU A 113 8.29 5.64 -1.30
C LEU A 113 9.71 6.22 -1.46
N LEU A 114 9.95 7.46 -1.04
CA LEU A 114 11.29 8.07 -1.02
C LEU A 114 12.24 7.31 -0.11
N ARG A 115 11.78 6.93 1.09
CA ARG A 115 12.56 6.09 2.01
C ARG A 115 12.88 4.73 1.39
N TRP A 116 11.89 4.10 0.76
CA TRP A 116 12.06 2.79 0.13
C TRP A 116 13.09 2.85 -1.01
N VAL A 117 13.03 3.87 -1.86
CA VAL A 117 14.03 4.11 -2.91
C VAL A 117 15.43 4.26 -2.31
N GLY A 118 15.59 5.10 -1.29
CA GLY A 118 16.90 5.31 -0.64
C GLY A 118 17.45 4.04 0.01
N GLU A 119 16.59 3.28 0.70
CA GLU A 119 16.95 2.01 1.37
C GLU A 119 17.38 0.93 0.37
N ASP A 120 16.65 0.75 -0.72
CA ASP A 120 16.86 -0.38 -1.64
C ASP A 120 17.84 -0.06 -2.78
N LEU A 121 17.96 1.20 -3.20
CA LEU A 121 18.93 1.61 -4.22
C LEU A 121 20.25 2.12 -3.63
N GLY A 122 20.32 2.31 -2.30
CA GLY A 122 21.52 2.78 -1.61
C GLY A 122 21.90 4.22 -1.94
N VAL A 123 20.89 5.06 -2.24
CA VAL A 123 21.04 6.47 -2.62
C VAL A 123 20.60 7.40 -1.51
N ASP A 124 21.07 8.64 -1.53
CA ASP A 124 20.69 9.63 -0.53
C ASP A 124 19.27 10.22 -0.80
N PRO A 125 18.70 11.00 0.15
CA PRO A 125 17.38 11.59 -0.05
C PRO A 125 17.26 12.56 -1.23
N VAL A 126 18.34 13.22 -1.62
CA VAL A 126 18.37 14.17 -2.75
C VAL A 126 18.30 13.40 -4.06
N GLU A 127 19.12 12.36 -4.21
CA GLU A 127 19.10 11.46 -5.37
C GLU A 127 17.75 10.74 -5.50
N ALA A 128 17.21 10.20 -4.40
CA ALA A 128 15.88 9.59 -4.38
C ALA A 128 14.79 10.60 -4.79
N SER A 129 14.88 11.85 -4.34
CA SER A 129 13.96 12.92 -4.72
C SER A 129 14.06 13.28 -6.20
N HIS A 130 15.25 13.24 -6.80
CA HIS A 130 15.40 13.47 -8.23
C HIS A 130 14.71 12.39 -9.05
N LEU A 131 14.85 11.12 -8.67
CA LEU A 131 14.15 10.01 -9.32
C LEU A 131 12.62 10.17 -9.19
N LEU A 132 12.12 10.32 -7.96
CA LEU A 132 10.68 10.42 -7.74
C LEU A 132 10.08 11.67 -8.37
N GLY A 133 10.79 12.80 -8.37
CA GLY A 133 10.31 14.03 -8.98
C GLY A 133 10.05 13.94 -10.49
N GLN A 134 10.66 12.98 -11.19
CA GLN A 134 10.46 12.76 -12.63
C GLN A 134 9.55 11.56 -12.94
N ALA A 135 9.45 10.58 -12.04
CA ALA A 135 8.89 9.27 -12.35
C ALA A 135 7.69 8.84 -11.48
N VAL A 136 7.42 9.52 -10.37
CA VAL A 136 6.30 9.14 -9.49
C VAL A 136 4.95 9.31 -10.19
N ARG A 137 4.06 8.34 -9.99
CA ARG A 137 2.65 8.41 -10.40
C ARG A 137 1.78 8.28 -9.16
N TYR A 138 0.63 8.94 -9.15
CA TYR A 138 -0.31 8.85 -8.04
C TYR A 138 -1.65 8.32 -8.52
N ASP A 139 -2.23 7.41 -7.74
CA ASP A 139 -3.61 6.99 -7.89
C ASP A 139 -4.39 7.37 -6.64
N ILE A 140 -5.61 7.87 -6.82
CA ILE A 140 -6.56 8.05 -5.73
C ILE A 140 -7.29 6.72 -5.56
N ALA A 141 -7.03 6.01 -4.46
CA ALA A 141 -7.64 4.72 -4.21
C ALA A 141 -9.11 4.90 -3.77
N ASN A 142 -9.33 5.56 -2.63
CA ASN A 142 -10.68 5.94 -2.19
C ASN A 142 -10.69 7.34 -1.56
N VAL A 143 -11.84 8.02 -1.71
CA VAL A 143 -12.15 9.31 -1.07
C VAL A 143 -13.51 9.28 -0.35
N PHE A 144 -14.03 8.08 -0.06
CA PHE A 144 -15.30 7.92 0.64
C PHE A 144 -15.12 7.62 2.13
N ASN A 145 -14.22 6.67 2.43
CA ASN A 145 -14.02 6.13 3.77
C ASN A 145 -13.62 7.18 4.82
N PRO A 146 -13.74 6.87 6.12
CA PRO A 146 -13.27 7.75 7.19
C PRO A 146 -11.82 8.22 7.02
N ALA A 147 -10.96 7.40 6.40
CA ALA A 147 -9.62 7.78 5.95
C ALA A 147 -9.51 7.56 4.44
N TYR A 148 -9.04 8.58 3.71
CA TYR A 148 -8.81 8.49 2.27
C TYR A 148 -7.51 7.77 1.99
N CYS A 149 -7.41 7.11 0.85
CA CYS A 149 -6.20 6.39 0.45
C CYS A 149 -5.62 6.95 -0.86
N VAL A 150 -4.31 7.13 -0.86
CA VAL A 150 -3.52 7.51 -2.05
C VAL A 150 -2.40 6.50 -2.21
N ALA A 151 -2.21 6.04 -3.44
CA ALA A 151 -1.08 5.20 -3.82
C ALA A 151 -0.04 6.04 -4.58
N ALA A 152 1.19 6.10 -4.06
CA ALA A 152 2.34 6.63 -4.77
C ALA A 152 3.09 5.47 -5.45
N ARG A 153 3.29 5.55 -6.77
CA ARG A 153 3.80 4.46 -7.60
C ARG A 153 5.05 4.85 -8.37
N LEU A 154 5.86 3.84 -8.63
CA LEU A 154 7.04 3.89 -9.48
C LEU A 154 7.04 2.66 -10.40
N GLU A 155 7.24 2.89 -11.69
CA GLU A 155 7.32 1.81 -12.68
C GLU A 155 8.58 0.96 -12.46
N LYS A 156 8.49 -0.35 -12.73
CA LYS A 156 9.62 -1.29 -12.69
C LYS A 156 10.48 -1.21 -13.95
N THR A 157 11.45 -0.32 -13.91
CA THR A 157 12.50 -0.17 -14.92
C THR A 157 13.73 -0.99 -14.55
N ASP A 158 14.76 -0.98 -15.39
CA ASP A 158 16.03 -1.63 -15.08
C ASP A 158 16.68 -1.06 -13.80
N LEU A 159 16.39 0.20 -13.45
CA LEU A 159 16.84 0.82 -12.21
C LEU A 159 16.07 0.32 -10.98
N THR A 160 14.74 0.29 -11.07
CA THR A 160 13.88 0.12 -9.89
C THR A 160 13.51 -1.35 -9.62
N ARG A 161 13.69 -2.25 -10.60
CA ARG A 161 13.45 -3.70 -10.43
C ARG A 161 14.22 -4.33 -9.26
N ALA A 162 15.37 -3.76 -8.88
CA ALA A 162 16.13 -4.23 -7.72
C ALA A 162 15.33 -4.15 -6.40
N MET A 163 14.35 -3.25 -6.31
CA MET A 163 13.48 -3.06 -5.14
C MET A 163 12.35 -4.11 -5.03
N SER A 164 12.17 -4.95 -6.05
CA SER A 164 11.08 -5.94 -6.12
C SER A 164 11.12 -6.94 -4.96
N PHE A 165 9.96 -7.23 -4.37
CA PHE A 165 9.79 -8.32 -3.39
C PHE A 165 10.00 -9.69 -4.01
N ARG A 166 9.77 -9.82 -5.33
CA ARG A 166 9.94 -11.08 -6.05
C ARG A 166 11.39 -11.55 -6.12
N ASN A 167 12.34 -10.64 -5.87
CA ASN A 167 13.76 -10.95 -5.80
C ASN A 167 14.22 -11.35 -4.38
N ARG A 168 13.30 -11.46 -3.40
CA ARG A 168 13.59 -11.70 -1.97
C ARG A 168 12.93 -12.97 -1.43
#